data_AF-A0A1Q6Z4Q0-F1
#
_entry.id   AF-A0A1Q6Z4Q0-F1
#
_cell.length_a   1.000
_cell.length_b   1.000
_cell.length_c   1.000
_cell.angle_alpha   90.00
_cell.angle_beta   90.00
_cell.angle_gamma   90.00
#
_symmetry.space_group_name_H-M   'P 1'
#
loop_
_entity.id
_entity.type
_entity.pdbx_description
1 polymer ?
#
loop_
_entity_poly.entity_id
_entity_poly.type
_entity_poly.pdbx_seq_one_letter_code
_entity_poly.pdbx_strand_id
1 'polypeptide(L)'
;MTRADLIASMAKAAGWPKAGTERALRAMLTSIRTSLKRGDPVTLVGFGTFSVARRRPRTLRNPKTGQTVTVDGRIPRFKPSKELKQAVR
;
A
#
# COMPACT_ATOMS: atom_id res chain seq x y z
N MET A 1 15.00 -8.36 1.29
CA MET A 1 13.88 -9.34 1.21
C MET A 1 13.04 -9.03 -0.03
N THR A 2 12.93 -9.97 -0.96
CA THR A 2 12.04 -9.88 -2.14
C THR A 2 10.62 -10.35 -1.80
N ARG A 3 9.67 -10.27 -2.76
CA ARG A 3 8.32 -10.82 -2.59
C ARG A 3 8.33 -12.34 -2.37
N ALA A 4 9.20 -13.07 -3.08
CA ALA A 4 9.32 -14.52 -2.94
C ALA A 4 9.86 -14.88 -1.54
N ASP A 5 10.87 -14.15 -1.08
CA ASP A 5 11.44 -14.33 0.26
C ASP A 5 10.41 -14.06 1.36
N LEU A 6 9.59 -13.00 1.19
CA LEU A 6 8.50 -12.69 2.13
C LEU A 6 7.47 -13.83 2.19
N ILE A 7 7.04 -14.36 1.04
CA ILE A 7 6.09 -15.50 1.00
C ILE A 7 6.69 -16.73 1.69
N ALA A 8 7.97 -17.03 1.44
CA ALA A 8 8.65 -18.15 2.08
C ALA A 8 8.74 -17.97 3.60
N SER A 9 9.10 -16.77 4.06
CA SER A 9 9.17 -16.42 5.49
C SER A 9 7.80 -16.52 6.16
N MET A 10 6.75 -15.95 5.55
CA MET A 10 5.38 -16.04 6.03
C MET A 10 4.87 -17.49 6.09
N ALA A 11 5.13 -18.27 5.04
CA ALA A 11 4.72 -19.68 4.97
C ALA A 11 5.38 -20.49 6.09
N LYS A 12 6.67 -20.28 6.34
CA LYS A 12 7.41 -20.91 7.43
C LYS A 12 6.85 -20.51 8.80
N ALA A 13 6.64 -19.20 9.03
CA ALA A 13 6.16 -18.69 10.31
C ALA A 13 4.72 -19.12 10.63
N ALA A 14 3.85 -19.19 9.63
CA ALA A 14 2.44 -19.56 9.79
C ALA A 14 2.18 -21.07 9.69
N GLY A 15 3.18 -21.87 9.28
CA GLY A 15 2.99 -23.29 8.98
C GLY A 15 2.07 -23.54 7.78
N TRP A 16 1.99 -22.58 6.85
CA TRP A 16 1.07 -22.63 5.71
C TRP A 16 1.76 -23.07 4.43
N PRO A 17 1.05 -23.75 3.51
CA PRO A 17 1.57 -24.01 2.16
C PRO A 17 1.89 -22.70 1.43
N LYS A 18 3.03 -22.67 0.71
CA LYS A 18 3.48 -21.48 -0.05
C LYS A 18 2.39 -20.90 -0.95
N ALA A 19 1.64 -21.76 -1.66
CA ALA A 19 0.55 -21.35 -2.53
C ALA A 19 -0.62 -20.69 -1.76
N GLY A 20 -0.91 -21.16 -0.54
CA GLY A 20 -1.90 -20.53 0.35
C GLY A 20 -1.43 -19.16 0.82
N THR A 21 -0.17 -19.07 1.25
CA THR A 21 0.46 -17.82 1.69
C THR A 21 0.53 -16.78 0.59
N GLU A 22 0.85 -17.18 -0.65
CA GLU A 22 0.83 -16.25 -1.78
C GLU A 22 -0.58 -15.69 -2.02
N ARG A 23 -1.61 -16.54 -1.98
CA ARG A 23 -3.01 -16.10 -2.11
C ARG A 23 -3.39 -15.12 -1.00
N ALA A 24 -3.00 -15.42 0.25
CA ALA A 24 -3.25 -14.54 1.39
C ALA A 24 -2.57 -13.17 1.23
N LEU A 25 -1.28 -13.13 0.85
CA LEU A 25 -0.57 -11.88 0.61
C LEU A 25 -1.21 -11.06 -0.51
N ARG A 26 -1.60 -11.72 -1.62
CA ARG A 26 -2.33 -11.06 -2.72
C ARG A 26 -3.66 -10.48 -2.23
N ALA A 27 -4.44 -11.26 -1.49
CA ALA A 27 -5.74 -10.84 -0.96
C ALA A 27 -5.61 -9.64 -0.01
N MET A 28 -4.61 -9.64 0.87
CA MET A 28 -4.30 -8.50 1.75
C MET A 28 -4.01 -7.23 0.95
N LEU A 29 -3.09 -7.29 -0.02
CA LEU A 29 -2.71 -6.14 -0.85
C LEU A 29 -3.91 -5.60 -1.65
N THR A 30 -4.73 -6.49 -2.21
CA THR A 30 -5.95 -6.11 -2.92
C THR A 30 -6.96 -5.43 -2.00
N SER A 31 -7.18 -5.97 -0.81
CA SER A 31 -8.12 -5.41 0.17
C SER A 31 -7.71 -4.00 0.61
N ILE A 32 -6.41 -3.79 0.87
CA ILE A 32 -5.87 -2.46 1.16
C ILE A 32 -6.12 -1.50 0.00
N ARG A 33 -5.81 -1.90 -1.24
CA ARG A 33 -6.05 -1.06 -2.43
C ARG A 33 -7.53 -0.67 -2.57
N THR A 34 -8.44 -1.62 -2.39
CA THR A 34 -9.88 -1.38 -2.48
C THR A 34 -10.37 -0.42 -1.39
N SER A 35 -9.88 -0.56 -0.16
CA SER A 35 -10.16 0.36 0.94
C SER A 35 -9.71 1.79 0.61
N LEU A 36 -8.45 1.95 0.17
CA LEU A 36 -7.90 3.27 -0.17
C LEU A 36 -8.62 3.92 -1.37
N LYS A 37 -9.11 3.15 -2.34
CA LYS A 37 -9.94 3.68 -3.44
C LYS A 37 -11.21 4.35 -2.92
N ARG A 38 -11.84 3.80 -1.88
CA ARG A 38 -13.00 4.42 -1.21
C ARG A 38 -12.62 5.60 -0.32
N GLY A 39 -11.35 5.69 0.07
CA GLY A 39 -10.85 6.71 1.00
C GLY A 39 -10.77 6.22 2.44
N ASP A 40 -11.14 4.95 2.67
CA ASP A 40 -11.16 4.34 3.99
C ASP A 40 -9.73 3.96 4.42
N PRO A 41 -9.22 4.49 5.55
CA PRO A 41 -7.91 4.12 6.06
C PRO A 41 -7.90 2.66 6.55
N VAL A 42 -6.75 2.01 6.41
CA VAL A 42 -6.51 0.65 6.94
C VAL A 42 -5.40 0.73 7.98
N THR A 43 -5.75 0.45 9.24
CA THR A 43 -4.81 0.40 10.36
C THR A 43 -4.45 -1.04 10.68
N LEU A 44 -3.16 -1.33 10.65
CA LEU A 44 -2.56 -2.58 11.11
C LEU A 44 -1.87 -2.30 12.45
N VAL A 45 -2.50 -2.75 13.54
CA VAL A 45 -2.00 -2.52 14.92
C VAL A 45 -0.56 -3.03 15.04
N GLY A 46 0.30 -2.23 15.67
CA GLY A 46 1.71 -2.54 15.82
C GLY A 46 2.57 -2.30 14.57
N PHE A 47 1.99 -2.09 13.38
CA PHE A 47 2.75 -1.88 12.14
C PHE A 47 2.59 -0.47 11.55
N GLY A 48 1.35 -0.01 11.35
CA GLY A 48 1.10 1.31 10.80
C GLY A 48 -0.27 1.46 10.16
N THR A 49 -0.48 2.61 9.52
CA THR A 49 -1.76 2.95 8.87
C THR A 49 -1.55 3.33 7.41
N PHE A 50 -2.29 2.68 6.51
CA PHE A 50 -2.45 3.10 5.13
C PHE A 50 -3.63 4.06 5.03
N SER A 51 -3.46 5.17 4.33
CA SER A 51 -4.48 6.21 4.19
C SER A 51 -4.34 6.92 2.84
N VAL A 52 -5.33 7.74 2.49
CA VAL A 52 -5.24 8.65 1.35
C VAL A 52 -5.08 10.08 1.86
N ALA A 53 -3.99 10.73 1.47
CA ALA A 53 -3.82 12.17 1.68
C ALA A 53 -4.30 12.95 0.46
N ARG A 54 -4.70 14.20 0.67
CA ARG A 54 -5.06 15.13 -0.40
C ARG A 54 -3.96 16.16 -0.58
N ARG A 55 -3.60 16.45 -1.82
CA ARG A 55 -2.81 17.60 -2.25
C ARG A 55 -3.58 18.37 -3.32
N ARG A 56 -3.12 19.59 -3.64
CA ARG A 56 -3.75 20.37 -4.72
C ARG A 56 -3.70 19.58 -6.04
N PRO A 57 -4.83 19.41 -6.75
CA PRO A 57 -4.83 18.90 -8.11
C PRO A 57 -3.97 19.80 -8.99
N ARG A 58 -3.35 19.20 -10.01
CA ARG A 58 -2.50 19.95 -10.95
C ARG A 58 -2.87 19.60 -12.38
N THR A 59 -2.90 20.61 -13.24
CA THR A 59 -3.16 20.46 -14.66
C THR A 59 -1.83 20.27 -15.37
N LEU A 60 -1.68 19.15 -16.06
CA LEU A 60 -0.57 18.90 -16.97
C LEU A 60 -1.01 19.26 -18.39
N ARG A 61 -0.15 19.95 -19.14
CA ARG A 61 -0.38 20.26 -20.56
C ARG A 61 0.66 19.53 -21.40
N ASN A 62 0.20 18.79 -22.40
CA ASN A 62 1.09 18.15 -23.36
C ASN A 62 1.66 19.23 -24.31
N PRO A 63 2.99 19.46 -24.35
CA PRO A 63 3.57 20.51 -25.18
C PRO A 63 3.45 20.22 -26.69
N LYS A 64 3.30 18.95 -27.10
CA LYS A 64 3.19 18.57 -28.51
C LYS A 64 1.77 18.64 -29.05
N THR A 65 0.76 18.33 -28.23
CA THR A 65 -0.65 18.26 -28.65
C THR A 65 -1.54 19.35 -28.06
N GLY A 66 -1.04 20.11 -27.08
CA GLY A 66 -1.80 21.14 -26.38
C GLY A 66 -2.85 20.62 -25.40
N GLN A 67 -3.13 19.31 -25.38
CA GLN A 67 -4.15 18.69 -24.53
C GLN A 67 -3.80 18.86 -23.05
N THR A 68 -4.84 19.08 -22.23
CA THR A 68 -4.71 19.23 -20.78
C THR A 68 -5.27 18.00 -20.06
N VAL A 69 -4.55 17.50 -19.06
CA VAL A 69 -4.96 16.39 -18.20
C VAL A 69 -4.88 16.86 -16.75
N THR A 70 -6.01 16.81 -16.04
CA THR A 70 -6.04 17.11 -14.61
C THR A 70 -5.62 15.87 -13.83
N VAL A 71 -4.57 16.01 -13.03
CA VAL A 71 -4.11 14.95 -12.12
C VAL A 71 -4.75 15.16 -10.76
N ASP A 72 -5.52 14.16 -10.31
CA ASP A 72 -6.19 14.18 -9.01
C ASP A 72 -5.20 14.34 -7.86
N GLY A 73 -5.67 14.99 -6.80
CA GLY A 73 -4.92 15.30 -5.59
C GLY A 73 -4.78 14.14 -4.61
N ARG A 74 -5.43 12.99 -4.85
CA ARG A 74 -5.40 11.85 -3.93
C ARG A 74 -4.09 11.07 -4.07
N ILE A 75 -3.37 10.94 -2.97
CA ILE A 75 -2.12 10.19 -2.91
C ILE A 75 -2.17 9.15 -1.77
N PRO A 76 -1.73 7.90 -2.01
CA PRO A 76 -1.60 6.92 -0.94
C PRO A 76 -0.49 7.35 0.02
N ARG A 77 -0.69 7.13 1.31
CA ARG A 77 0.27 7.40 2.37
C ARG A 77 0.30 6.24 3.34
N PHE A 78 1.51 5.82 3.74
CA PHE A 78 1.73 4.92 4.86
C PHE A 78 2.33 5.69 6.03
N LYS A 79 1.73 5.57 7.22
CA LYS A 79 2.23 6.13 8.48
C LYS A 79 2.70 4.96 9.36
N PRO A 80 4.03 4.78 9.56
CA PRO A 80 4.56 3.76 10.46
C PRO A 80 4.07 3.97 11.90
N SER A 81 3.80 2.88 12.60
CA SER A 81 3.48 2.87 14.03
C SER A 81 4.71 3.29 14.88
N LYS A 82 4.49 3.49 16.18
CA LYS A 82 5.61 3.77 17.11
C LYS A 82 6.51 2.53 17.22
N GLU A 83 5.89 1.36 17.32
CA GLU A 83 6.52 0.05 17.46
C GLU A 83 7.42 -0.24 16.26
N LEU A 84 6.92 -0.02 15.04
CA LEU A 84 7.72 -0.21 13.82
C LEU A 84 8.90 0.76 13.75
N LYS A 85 8.72 2.02 14.17
CA LYS A 85 9.82 2.99 14.23
C LYS A 85 10.89 2.60 15.25
N GLN A 86 10.48 2.02 16.38
CA GLN A 86 11.40 1.57 17.43
C GLN A 86 12.15 0.31 17.01
N ALA A 87 11.50 -0.63 16.32
CA ALA A 87 12.14 -1.87 15.86
C ALA A 87 13.23 -1.68 14.79
N VAL A 88 13.36 -0.47 14.22
CA VAL A 88 14.30 -0.14 13.14
C VAL A 88 15.39 0.84 13.60
N ARG A 89 15.27 1.42 14.80
CA ARG A 89 16.30 2.28 15.41
C ARG A 89 17.33 1.44 16.14
#